data_AF-A0AAE9MG63-F1
#
_entry.id   AF-A0AAE9MG63-F1
#
_cell.length_a   1.000
_cell.length_b   1.000
_cell.length_c   1.000
_cell.angle_alpha   90.00
_cell.angle_beta   90.00
_cell.angle_gamma   90.00
#
_symmetry.space_group_name_H-M   'P 1'
#
loop_
_entity.id
_entity.type
_entity.pdbx_description
1 polymer ?
#
loop_
_entity_poly.entity_id
_entity_poly.type
_entity_poly.pdbx_seq_one_letter_code
_entity_poly.pdbx_strand_id
1 'polypeptide(L)' 'MDINPPLAQGADFVQNGQVKLLIDEPQSAALSSSINTYNITTNDGSVIGYGYNISIEDQNDGDYNDVAISLVAWKNKG' A
#
# COMPACT_ATOMS: atom_id res chain seq x y z
N MET A 1 -24.58 -1.83 6.30
CA MET A 1 -23.43 -2.52 5.67
C MET A 1 -22.37 -2.58 6.74
N ASP A 2 -22.08 -3.77 7.24
CA ASP A 2 -21.02 -3.97 8.23
C ASP A 2 -19.70 -3.97 7.47
N ILE A 3 -18.83 -3.02 7.78
CA ILE A 3 -17.51 -2.84 7.14
C ILE A 3 -16.40 -3.27 8.10
N ASN A 4 -16.68 -4.24 8.97
CA ASN A 4 -15.68 -4.75 9.90
C ASN A 4 -14.91 -5.95 9.32
N PRO A 5 -13.57 -5.93 9.40
CA PRO A 5 -12.74 -4.80 9.85
C PRO A 5 -12.71 -3.66 8.83
N PRO A 6 -12.49 -2.40 9.27
CA PRO A 6 -12.48 -1.23 8.38
C PRO A 6 -11.49 -1.39 7.22
N LEU A 7 -11.91 -0.97 6.03
CA LEU A 7 -11.11 -1.06 4.77
C LEU A 7 -9.79 -0.29 4.82
N ALA A 8 -9.63 0.65 5.75
CA ALA A 8 -8.38 1.35 5.99
C ALA A 8 -8.09 1.38 7.50
N GLN A 9 -6.88 0.96 7.88
CA GLN A 9 -6.44 0.90 9.28
C GLN A 9 -5.52 2.08 9.68
N GLY A 10 -5.35 3.10 8.83
CA GLY A 10 -4.57 4.29 9.18
C GLY A 10 -4.35 5.30 8.05
N ALA A 11 -3.78 6.46 8.41
CA ALA A 11 -3.27 7.49 7.49
C ALA A 11 -2.13 8.25 8.17
N ASP A 12 -1.07 8.58 7.42
CA ASP A 12 0.07 9.37 7.91
C ASP A 12 0.63 10.30 6.82
N PHE A 13 1.46 11.26 7.21
CA PHE A 13 2.13 12.20 6.31
C PHE A 13 3.63 11.88 6.20
N VAL A 14 4.13 11.92 4.97
CA VAL A 14 5.55 11.67 4.67
C VAL A 14 6.43 12.75 5.32
N GLN A 15 7.26 12.39 6.28
CA GLN A 15 8.34 13.25 6.78
C GLN A 15 9.65 12.93 6.04
N ASN A 16 10.36 13.95 5.57
CA ASN A 16 11.64 13.83 4.85
C ASN A 16 11.61 13.05 3.53
N GLY A 17 10.46 13.01 2.85
CA GLY A 17 10.34 12.46 1.50
C GLY A 17 10.39 10.93 1.40
N GLN A 18 10.28 10.22 2.52
CA GLN A 18 10.24 8.75 2.56
C GLN A 18 9.08 8.26 3.42
N VAL A 19 8.25 7.37 2.88
CA VAL A 19 7.29 6.59 3.66
C VAL A 19 7.93 5.26 3.97
N LYS A 20 8.01 4.92 5.26
CA LYS A 20 8.44 3.59 5.70
C LYS A 20 7.26 2.91 6.36
N LEU A 21 6.82 1.80 5.77
CA LEU A 21 5.83 0.91 6.36
C LEU A 21 6.58 -0.17 7.13
N LEU A 22 6.25 -0.34 8.41
CA LEU A 22 6.66 -1.50 9.19
C LEU A 22 5.49 -2.48 9.19
N ILE A 23 5.75 -3.71 8.78
CA ILE A 23 4.75 -4.78 8.74
C ILE A 23 5.29 -5.85 9.67
N ASP A 24 4.52 -6.15 10.71
CA ASP A 24 4.82 -7.19 11.68
C ASP A 24 3.78 -8.29 11.52
N GLU A 25 4.20 -9.43 10.99
CA GLU A 25 3.40 -10.64 10.85
C GLU A 25 4.12 -11.73 11.66
N PRO A 26 3.72 -11.95 12.93
CA PRO A 26 4.48 -12.77 13.86
C PRO A 26 4.49 -14.27 13.52
N GLN A 27 3.58 -14.75 12.67
CA GLN A 27 3.46 -16.16 12.30
C GLN A 27 4.18 -16.50 11.00
N SER A 28 4.84 -15.51 10.39
CA SER A 28 5.40 -15.60 9.05
C SER A 28 6.60 -16.52 9.04
N ALA A 29 6.64 -17.40 8.04
CA ALA A 29 7.82 -18.21 7.75
C ALA A 29 8.80 -17.44 6.85
N ALA A 30 8.27 -16.61 5.95
CA ALA A 30 9.01 -15.73 5.06
C ALA A 30 8.09 -14.59 4.62
N LEU A 31 8.62 -13.39 4.41
CA LEU A 31 7.85 -12.28 3.82
C LEU A 31 8.32 -12.04 2.39
N SER A 32 7.43 -12.25 1.42
CA SER A 32 7.67 -11.93 0.01
C SER A 32 6.65 -10.91 -0.47
N SER A 33 7.12 -9.77 -0.99
CA SER A 33 6.25 -8.69 -1.45
C SER A 33 6.21 -8.59 -2.96
N SER A 34 5.01 -8.45 -3.52
CA SER A 34 4.75 -8.02 -4.89
C SER A 34 4.19 -6.60 -4.90
N ILE A 35 4.76 -5.71 -5.72
CA ILE A 35 4.40 -4.29 -5.75
C ILE A 35 3.95 -3.90 -7.15
N ASN A 36 2.71 -3.42 -7.26
CA ASN A 36 2.20 -2.75 -8.44
C ASN A 36 2.16 -1.23 -8.20
N THR A 37 2.85 -0.47 -9.04
CA THR A 37 2.90 0.99 -8.96
C THR A 37 2.22 1.65 -10.15
N TYR A 38 1.45 2.70 -9.91
CA TYR A 38 0.78 3.47 -10.97
C TYR A 38 0.84 4.98 -10.72
N ASN A 39 0.76 5.74 -11.81
CA ASN A 39 0.64 7.20 -11.76
C ASN A 39 -0.84 7.58 -11.68
N ILE A 40 -1.14 8.61 -10.91
CA ILE A 40 -2.44 9.28 -10.91
C ILE A 40 -2.28 10.56 -11.71
N THR A 41 -3.07 10.72 -12.76
CA THR A 41 -2.93 11.81 -13.72
C THR A 41 -4.19 12.66 -13.84
N THR A 42 -4.01 13.92 -14.21
CA THR A 42 -5.08 14.78 -14.73
C THR A 42 -5.48 14.39 -16.15
N ASN A 43 -6.52 15.06 -16.67
CA ASN A 43 -7.03 14.88 -18.04
C ASN A 43 -6.02 15.22 -19.15
N ASP A 44 -5.02 16.04 -18.86
CA ASP A 44 -3.92 16.37 -19.78
C ASP A 44 -2.70 15.43 -19.64
N GLY A 45 -2.79 14.41 -18.77
CA GLY A 45 -1.71 13.46 -18.51
C GLY A 45 -0.67 13.92 -17.47
N SER A 46 -0.81 15.10 -16.88
CA SER A 46 0.09 15.55 -15.81
C SER A 46 -0.05 14.66 -14.56
N VAL A 47 1.07 14.15 -14.05
CA VAL A 47 1.08 13.29 -12.85
C VAL A 47 0.88 14.13 -11.60
N ILE A 48 -0.19 13.89 -10.86
CA ILE A 48 -0.58 14.59 -9.62
C ILE A 48 -0.40 13.73 -8.36
N GLY A 49 -0.16 12.44 -8.52
CA GLY A 49 0.10 11.52 -7.42
C GLY A 49 0.58 10.16 -7.91
N TYR A 50 0.86 9.29 -6.95
CA TYR A 50 1.35 7.93 -7.17
C TYR A 50 0.53 6.97 -6.31
N GLY A 51 0.21 5.81 -6.86
CA GLY A 51 -0.45 4.73 -6.14
C GLY A 51 0.43 3.49 -6.10
N TYR A 52 0.36 2.78 -4.97
CA TYR A 52 1.09 1.54 -4.72
C TYR A 52 0.10 0.51 -4.16
N ASN A 53 0.00 -0.63 -4.83
CA ASN A 53 -0.65 -1.81 -4.28
C ASN A 53 0.45 -2.82 -3.93
N ILE A 54 0.53 -3.18 -2.67
CA ILE A 54 1.52 -4.11 -2.13
C ILE A 54 0.76 -5.33 -1.63
N SER A 55 1.10 -6.47 -2.19
CA SER A 55 0.59 -7.78 -1.83
C SER A 55 1.74 -8.57 -1.21
N ILE A 56 1.52 -9.19 -0.05
CA ILE A 56 2.55 -9.89 0.69
C ILE A 56 2.08 -11.31 0.96
N GLU A 57 3.00 -12.24 0.68
CA GLU A 57 2.95 -13.64 1.09
C GLU A 57 3.74 -13.78 2.40
N ASP A 58 3.14 -14.40 3.42
CA ASP A 58 3.77 -14.72 4.70
C ASP A 58 4.15 -16.21 4.87
N GLN A 59 3.70 -17.06 3.93
CA GLN A 59 4.03 -18.49 3.81
C GLN A 59 4.73 -18.84 2.49
N ASN A 60 4.40 -20.01 1.92
CA ASN A 60 5.03 -20.59 0.74
C ASN A 60 4.00 -21.09 -0.30
N ASP A 61 2.73 -20.67 -0.22
CA ASP A 61 1.71 -21.13 -1.18
C ASP A 61 1.64 -20.22 -2.42
N GLY A 62 2.17 -19.00 -2.31
CA GLY A 62 2.49 -18.13 -3.43
C GLY A 62 1.29 -17.40 -4.01
N ASP A 63 0.26 -17.18 -3.20
CA ASP A 63 -0.96 -16.49 -3.59
C ASP A 63 -0.93 -14.98 -3.31
N TYR A 64 0.01 -14.53 -2.45
CA TYR A 64 0.26 -13.12 -2.11
C TYR A 64 -0.98 -12.40 -1.56
N ASN A 65 -1.85 -13.08 -0.82
CA ASN A 65 -3.06 -12.47 -0.27
C ASN A 65 -3.09 -12.36 1.26
N ASP A 66 -2.03 -12.76 1.96
CA ASP A 66 -1.94 -12.70 3.42
C ASP A 66 -2.00 -11.26 3.95
N VAL A 67 -1.29 -10.33 3.31
CA VAL A 67 -1.38 -8.89 3.61
C VAL A 67 -1.55 -8.07 2.34
N ALA A 68 -2.56 -7.19 2.35
CA ALA A 68 -2.84 -6.25 1.27
C ALA A 68 -2.73 -4.79 1.76
N ILE A 69 -1.91 -3.99 1.08
CA ILE A 69 -1.73 -2.56 1.35
C ILE A 69 -2.02 -1.78 0.08
N SER A 70 -2.89 -0.77 0.19
CA SER A 70 -3.08 0.24 -0.86
C SER A 70 -2.68 1.61 -0.32
N LEU A 71 -1.69 2.23 -0.98
CA LEU A 71 -1.15 3.54 -0.61
C LEU A 71 -1.34 4.51 -1.76
N VAL A 72 -1.82 5.71 -1.45
CA VAL A 72 -1.87 6.84 -2.39
C VAL A 72 -1.06 8.00 -1.82
N ALA A 73 -0.11 8.49 -2.61
CA ALA A 73 0.72 9.65 -2.31
C ALA A 73 0.41 10.80 -3.26
N TRP A 74 -0.07 11.92 -2.73
CA TRP A 74 -0.38 13.12 -3.50
C TRP A 74 0.79 14.10 -3.53
N LYS A 75 1.04 14.74 -4.68
CA LYS A 75 2.07 15.78 -4.78
C LYS A 75 1.70 17.05 -4.00
N ASN A 76 0.40 17.34 -3.91
CA ASN A 76 -0.12 18.54 -3.27
C ASN A 76 -1.23 18.18 -2.27
N LYS A 77 -1.31 18.93 -1.18
CA LYS A 77 -2.44 18.87 -0.24
C LYS A 77 -3.64 19.64 -0.82
N GLY A 78 -4.86 19.16 -0.52
CA GLY A 78 -6.11 19.88 -0.78
C GLY A 78 -6.41 20.97 0.24
#